data_AF-A0A945ZP03-F1
#
_entry.id   AF-A0A945ZP03-F1
#
_cell.length_a   1.000
_cell.length_b   1.000
_cell.length_c   1.000
_cell.angle_alpha   90.00
_cell.angle_beta   90.00
_cell.angle_gamma   90.00
#
_symmetry.space_group_name_H-M   'P 1'
#
loop_
_entity.id
_entity.type
_entity.pdbx_description
1 polymer ?
#
loop_
_entity_poly.entity_id
_entity_poly.type
_entity_poly.pdbx_seq_one_letter_code
_entity_poly.pdbx_strand_id
1 'polypeptide(L)' 'MLNADVLQSMDLVLLATDHDDFDYDLIEKESSLIIDTRGRFEKSEKVIKA' A
#
# COMPACT_ATOMS: atom_id res chain seq x y z
N MET A 1 6.58 -11.35 7.59
CA MET A 1 5.16 -11.00 7.80
C MET A 1 5.08 -9.48 7.75
N LEU A 2 4.20 -8.91 6.93
CA LEU A 2 4.04 -7.47 6.82
C LEU A 2 3.27 -6.94 8.05
N ASN A 3 3.71 -5.83 8.64
CA ASN A 3 3.09 -5.22 9.81
C ASN A 3 3.26 -3.69 9.78
N ALA A 4 2.66 -3.00 10.75
CA ALA A 4 2.68 -1.54 10.83
C ALA A 4 4.11 -0.97 10.95
N ASP A 5 4.97 -1.56 11.80
CA ASP A 5 6.34 -1.07 12.01
C ASP A 5 7.15 -1.07 10.70
N VAL A 6 7.01 -2.12 9.89
CA VAL A 6 7.65 -2.20 8.58
C VAL A 6 7.09 -1.11 7.66
N LEU A 7 5.77 -0.94 7.58
CA LEU A 7 5.13 0.05 6.69
C LEU A 7 5.50 1.49 7.04
N GLN A 8 5.49 1.83 8.33
CA GLN A 8 5.84 3.16 8.83
C GLN A 8 7.32 3.49 8.67
N SER A 9 8.20 2.48 8.55
CA SER A 9 9.63 2.67 8.32
C SER A 9 10.01 2.93 6.85
N MET A 10 9.05 2.82 5.94
CA MET A 10 9.27 2.98 4.50
C MET A 10 8.75 4.33 4.00
N ASP A 11 9.44 4.91 3.01
CA ASP A 11 8.97 6.12 2.34
C ASP A 11 7.77 5.86 1.42
N LEU A 12 7.69 4.64 0.86
CA LEU A 12 6.74 4.26 -0.19
C LEU A 12 6.39 2.76 -0.15
N VAL A 13 5.16 2.43 -0.49
CA VAL A 13 4.73 1.08 -0.91
C VAL A 13 4.41 1.05 -2.41
N LEU A 14 4.96 0.07 -3.13
CA LEU A 14 4.64 -0.23 -4.52
C LEU A 14 3.83 -1.53 -4.59
N LEU A 15 2.59 -1.45 -5.10
CA LEU A 15 1.80 -2.65 -5.36
C LEU A 15 2.22 -3.25 -6.71
N ALA A 16 3.14 -4.23 -6.65
CA ALA A 16 3.64 -4.93 -7.83
C ALA A 16 2.72 -6.07 -8.28
N THR A 17 2.07 -6.74 -7.33
CA THR A 17 1.18 -7.91 -7.53
C THR A 17 0.00 -7.81 -6.59
N ASP A 18 -1.19 -8.22 -7.04
CA ASP A 18 -2.38 -8.28 -6.20
C ASP A 18 -2.54 -9.70 -5.63
N HIS A 19 -2.30 -9.85 -4.33
CA HIS A 19 -2.39 -11.13 -3.62
C HIS A 19 -3.37 -11.03 -2.45
N ASP A 20 -4.31 -11.98 -2.37
CA ASP A 20 -5.38 -12.00 -1.36
C ASP A 20 -4.88 -12.16 0.08
N ASP A 21 -3.65 -12.64 0.27
CA ASP A 21 -3.06 -12.89 1.60
C ASP A 21 -2.63 -11.60 2.34
N PHE A 22 -2.65 -10.44 1.68
CA PHE A 22 -2.27 -9.17 2.28
C PHE A 22 -3.46 -8.41 2.86
N ASP A 23 -3.24 -7.83 4.04
CA ASP A 23 -4.17 -6.89 4.67
C ASP A 23 -4.02 -5.51 4.01
N TYR A 24 -4.85 -5.25 3.01
CA TYR A 24 -4.85 -3.99 2.27
C TYR A 24 -5.31 -2.80 3.11
N ASP A 25 -6.17 -3.01 4.10
CA ASP A 25 -6.60 -1.95 5.01
C ASP A 25 -5.43 -1.50 5.90
N LEU A 26 -4.62 -2.45 6.38
CA LEU A 26 -3.38 -2.16 7.10
C LEU A 26 -2.37 -1.42 6.23
N ILE A 27 -2.17 -1.88 4.98
CA ILE A 27 -1.26 -1.23 4.03
C ILE A 27 -1.72 0.21 3.75
N GLU A 28 -3.01 0.39 3.45
CA GLU A 28 -3.55 1.73 3.17
C GLU A 28 -3.42 2.64 4.39
N LYS A 29 -3.72 2.13 5.60
CA LYS A 29 -3.67 2.93 6.82
C LYS A 29 -2.26 3.40 7.17
N GLU A 30 -1.29 2.50 7.18
CA GLU A 30 0.05 2.74 7.73
C GLU A 30 1.06 3.27 6.72
N SER A 31 0.78 3.16 5.40
CA SER A 31 1.70 3.68 4.38
C SER A 31 1.62 5.20 4.24
N SER A 32 2.77 5.82 4.11
CA SER A 32 2.93 7.26 3.82
C SER A 32 2.55 7.61 2.37
N LEU A 33 2.92 6.76 1.42
CA LEU A 33 2.63 6.90 -0.02
C LEU A 33 2.50 5.52 -0.65
N ILE A 34 1.55 5.37 -1.57
CA ILE A 34 1.26 4.12 -2.29
C ILE A 34 1.28 4.39 -3.80
N ILE A 35 2.09 3.63 -4.53
CA ILE A 35 1.97 3.51 -5.98
C ILE A 35 1.23 2.22 -6.30
N ASP A 36 0.02 2.36 -6.82
CA ASP A 36 -0.84 1.26 -7.18
C ASP A 36 -0.83 1.02 -8.69
N THR A 37 -0.13 -0.04 -9.11
CA THR A 37 -0.09 -0.47 -10.52
C THR A 37 -1.11 -1.54 -10.86
N ARG A 38 -1.92 -1.99 -9.88
CA ARG A 38 -2.89 -3.08 -10.01
C ARG A 38 -4.33 -2.60 -9.90
N GLY A 39 -4.56 -1.38 -9.39
CA GLY A 39 -5.88 -0.77 -9.24
C GLY A 39 -6.65 -1.26 -8.01
N ARG A 40 -5.95 -1.76 -6.99
CA ARG A 40 -6.55 -2.32 -5.77
C ARG A 40 -7.08 -1.25 -4.81
N PHE A 41 -6.41 -0.11 -4.71
CA PHE A 41 -6.74 0.96 -3.76
C PHE A 41 -7.64 2.02 -4.38
N GLU A 42 -8.40 2.73 -3.55
CA GLU A 42 -9.15 3.90 -4.00
C GLU A 42 -8.24 5.12 -4.15
N LYS A 43 -8.66 6.07 -5.01
CA LYS A 43 -7.86 7.28 -5.24
C LYS A 43 -7.90 8.18 -4.01
N SER A 44 -6.73 8.55 -3.50
CA SER A 44 -6.56 9.49 -2.39
C SER A 44 -5.29 10.34 -2.60
N GLU A 45 -5.04 11.30 -1.71
CA GLU A 45 -3.83 12.14 -1.78
C GLU A 45 -2.53 11.32 -1.68
N LYS A 46 -2.58 10.16 -1.02
CA LYS A 46 -1.44 9.26 -0.84
C LYS A 46 -1.45 8.03 -1.74
N VAL A 47 -2.44 7.88 -2.63
CA VAL A 47 -2.53 6.76 -3.58
C VAL A 47 -2.41 7.29 -5.00
N ILE A 48 -1.28 6.97 -5.64
CA ILE A 48 -1.02 7.27 -7.04
C ILE A 48 -1.31 6.00 -7.85
N LYS A 49 -2.31 6.06 -8.73
CA LYS A 49 -2.60 4.99 -9.70
C LYS A 49 -1.72 5.15 -10.94
N ALA A 50 -1.09 4.06 -11.40
CA ALA A 50 -0.18 4.03 -12.54
C ALA A 50 -0.50 2.90 -13.53
#